data_AF-A0A2V0RLL7-F1
#
_entry.id   AF-A0A2V0RLL7-F1
#
_cell.length_a   1.000
_cell.length_b   1.000
_cell.length_c   1.000
_cell.angle_alpha   90.00
_cell.angle_beta   90.00
_cell.angle_gamma   90.00
#
_symmetry.space_group_name_H-M   'P 1'
#
loop_
_entity.id
_entity.type
_entity.pdbx_description
1 polymer ?
#
loop_
_entity_poly.entity_id
_entity_poly.type
_entity_poly.pdbx_seq_one_letter_code
_entity_poly.pdbx_strand_id
1 'polypeptide(L)'
;MTNFVGLFQSQCMLKKIAHKIIYEQTAVGFKATLDFNSQQVWAEASTKREAKRKVHELALALLVNESGYSERSHCPHITSLVDNIGVANIPEYLIKSSENSSDHNLSELAVTLFQSIESGSFQAYSEFKRILKVRGYKTHQDGGGSIHIWRCV
;
A
#
# COMPACT_ATOMS: atom_id res chain seq x y z
N MET A 1 8.80 -2.96 16.19
CA MET A 1 7.40 -2.57 16.46
C MET A 1 6.90 -1.76 15.28
N THR A 2 5.69 -2.04 14.80
CA THR A 2 5.06 -1.32 13.66
C THR A 2 4.59 0.07 14.09
N ASN A 3 4.89 1.10 13.29
CA ASN A 3 4.49 2.48 13.56
C ASN A 3 3.10 2.79 12.97
N PHE A 4 2.04 2.23 13.57
CA PHE A 4 0.66 2.40 13.09
C PHE A 4 0.21 3.87 13.03
N VAL A 5 0.70 4.71 13.94
CA VAL A 5 0.37 6.14 13.97
C VAL A 5 0.90 6.84 12.72
N GLY A 6 2.18 6.64 12.40
CA GLY A 6 2.79 7.24 11.21
C GLY A 6 2.14 6.77 9.92
N LEU A 7 1.87 5.45 9.80
CA LEU A 7 1.22 4.88 8.62
C LEU A 7 -0.18 5.46 8.39
N PHE A 8 -1.01 5.51 9.43
CA PHE A 8 -2.34 6.12 9.36
C PHE A 8 -2.26 7.61 8.95
N GLN A 9 -1.37 8.39 9.56
CA GLN A 9 -1.21 9.80 9.24
C GLN A 9 -0.78 10.02 7.78
N SER A 10 0.14 9.21 7.28
CA SER A 10 0.55 9.24 5.87
C SER A 10 -0.62 8.92 4.94
N GLN A 11 -1.44 7.91 5.26
CA GLN A 11 -2.63 7.57 4.47
C GLN A 11 -3.66 8.71 4.45
N CYS A 12 -3.93 9.32 5.60
CA CYS A 12 -4.82 10.47 5.69
C CYS A 12 -4.29 11.67 4.88
N MET A 13 -2.97 11.93 4.93
CA MET A 13 -2.36 13.03 4.18
C MET A 13 -2.48 12.82 2.67
N LEU A 14 -2.12 11.63 2.17
CA LEU A 14 -2.18 11.29 0.75
C LEU A 14 -3.61 11.42 0.19
N LYS A 15 -4.60 10.99 0.96
CA LYS A 15 -6.02 10.99 0.57
C LYS A 15 -6.77 12.26 0.95
N LYS A 16 -6.08 13.25 1.55
CA LYS A 16 -6.69 14.47 2.08
C LYS A 16 -7.85 14.21 3.04
N ILE A 17 -7.74 13.15 3.85
CA ILE A 17 -8.73 12.76 4.86
C ILE A 17 -8.46 13.54 6.14
N ALA A 18 -9.43 14.37 6.54
CA ALA A 18 -9.41 14.97 7.87
C ALA A 18 -9.64 13.89 8.93
N HIS A 19 -8.87 13.95 10.01
CA HIS A 19 -9.00 13.04 11.14
C HIS A 19 -8.85 13.79 12.47
N LYS A 20 -9.51 13.28 13.50
CA LYS A 20 -9.46 13.82 14.86
C LYS A 20 -9.36 12.67 15.86
N ILE A 21 -8.52 12.85 16.88
CA ILE A 21 -8.42 11.90 17.99
C ILE A 21 -8.79 12.57 19.31
N ILE A 22 -9.58 11.88 20.11
CA ILE A 22 -10.03 12.29 21.44
C ILE A 22 -9.60 11.22 22.44
N TYR A 23 -9.22 11.63 23.65
CA TYR A 23 -8.85 10.73 24.73
C TYR A 23 -9.74 10.97 25.94
N GLU A 24 -10.23 9.89 26.52
CA GLU A 24 -11.06 9.89 27.72
C GLU A 24 -10.40 8.97 28.76
N GLN A 25 -10.42 9.36 30.03
CA GLN A 25 -9.96 8.52 31.12
C GLN A 25 -11.11 7.61 31.56
N THR A 26 -10.86 6.31 31.64
CA THR A 26 -11.83 5.30 32.08
C THR A 26 -11.44 4.75 33.46
N ALA A 27 -12.33 3.96 34.08
CA ALA A 27 -12.07 3.37 35.40
C ALA A 27 -10.81 2.47 35.44
N VAL A 28 -10.42 1.92 34.28
CA VAL A 28 -9.33 0.94 34.15
C VAL A 28 -8.19 1.41 33.23
N GLY A 29 -8.25 2.65 32.73
CA GLY A 29 -7.21 3.19 31.83
C GLY A 29 -7.66 4.37 30.99
N PHE A 30 -7.41 4.28 29.68
CA PHE A 30 -7.70 5.31 28.70
C PHE A 30 -8.45 4.73 27.51
N LYS A 31 -9.47 5.45 27.05
CA LYS A 31 -10.14 5.25 25.76
C LYS A 31 -9.62 6.29 24.77
N ALA A 32 -9.24 5.85 23.58
CA ALA A 32 -8.93 6.71 22.46
C ALA A 32 -10.00 6.52 21.38
N THR A 33 -10.60 7.61 20.92
CA THR A 33 -11.60 7.63 19.85
C THR A 33 -11.03 8.40 18.68
N LEU A 34 -11.06 7.83 17.47
CA LEU A 34 -10.51 8.42 16.26
C LEU A 34 -11.60 8.51 15.19
N ASP A 35 -11.90 9.75 14.80
CA ASP A 35 -12.86 10.11 13.76
C ASP A 35 -12.11 10.40 12.46
N PHE A 36 -12.52 9.79 11.34
CA PHE A 36 -11.93 10.01 10.02
C PHE A 36 -12.91 9.56 8.93
N ASN A 37 -12.95 10.24 7.79
CA ASN A 37 -13.74 9.81 6.62
C ASN A 37 -15.21 9.43 6.92
N SER A 38 -15.91 10.19 7.78
CA SER A 38 -17.27 9.88 8.26
C SER A 38 -17.39 8.57 9.06
N GLN A 39 -16.27 8.04 9.55
CA GLN A 39 -16.18 6.88 10.43
C GLN A 39 -15.65 7.27 11.80
N GLN A 40 -15.95 6.42 12.77
CA GLN A 40 -15.44 6.51 14.12
C GLN A 40 -15.00 5.13 14.58
N VAL A 41 -13.78 5.05 15.13
CA VAL A 41 -13.29 3.87 15.82
C VAL A 41 -12.77 4.24 17.20
N TRP A 42 -12.79 3.28 18.12
CA TRP A 42 -12.28 3.48 19.46
C TRP A 42 -11.52 2.26 19.96
N ALA A 43 -10.60 2.48 20.88
CA ALA A 43 -9.86 1.42 21.56
C ALA A 43 -9.53 1.82 23.00
N GLU A 44 -9.49 0.82 23.88
CA GLU A 44 -9.14 0.99 25.29
C GLU A 44 -7.81 0.28 25.65
N ALA A 45 -7.05 0.90 26.56
CA ALA A 45 -5.86 0.31 27.14
C ALA A 45 -5.53 0.93 28.51
N SER A 46 -4.67 0.26 29.28
CA SER A 46 -4.18 0.75 30.58
C SER A 46 -3.35 2.04 30.46
N THR A 47 -2.76 2.32 29.29
CA THR A 47 -1.97 3.53 29.05
C THR A 47 -2.48 4.31 27.84
N LYS A 48 -2.39 5.65 27.92
CA LYS A 48 -2.74 6.54 26.80
C LYS A 48 -1.96 6.22 25.52
N ARG A 49 -0.68 5.83 25.66
CA ARG A 49 0.18 5.44 24.52
C ARG A 49 -0.35 4.19 23.82
N GLU A 50 -0.80 3.21 24.58
CA GLU A 50 -1.30 1.96 24.01
C GLU A 50 -2.70 2.11 23.42
N ALA A 51 -3.57 2.88 24.06
CA ALA A 51 -4.89 3.24 23.50
C ALA A 51 -4.72 3.96 22.15
N LYS A 52 -3.78 4.91 22.09
CA LYS A 52 -3.40 5.57 20.82
C LYS A 52 -2.94 4.57 19.77
N ARG A 53 -2.05 3.64 20.12
CA ARG A 53 -1.54 2.64 19.16
C ARG A 53 -2.69 1.79 18.60
N LYS A 54 -3.52 1.23 19.48
CA LYS A 54 -4.63 0.33 19.11
C LYS A 54 -5.68 1.03 18.24
N VAL A 55 -6.06 2.26 18.58
CA VAL A 55 -7.07 2.97 17.78
C VAL A 55 -6.57 3.30 16.37
N HIS A 56 -5.28 3.63 16.20
CA HIS A 56 -4.69 3.85 14.87
C HIS A 56 -4.53 2.55 14.09
N GLU A 57 -4.27 1.43 14.76
CA GLU A 57 -4.25 0.10 14.12
C GLU A 57 -5.64 -0.26 13.56
N LEU A 58 -6.70 -0.06 14.34
CA LEU A 58 -8.09 -0.27 13.88
C LEU A 58 -8.47 0.68 12.74
N ALA A 59 -8.15 1.97 12.88
CA ALA A 59 -8.45 2.97 11.85
C ALA A 59 -7.70 2.70 10.55
N LEU A 60 -6.44 2.29 10.65
CA LEU A 60 -5.64 1.89 9.50
C LEU A 60 -6.25 0.66 8.83
N ALA A 61 -6.68 -0.36 9.59
CA ALA A 61 -7.33 -1.54 9.03
C ALA A 61 -8.62 -1.19 8.25
N LEU A 62 -9.40 -0.24 8.75
CA LEU A 62 -10.59 0.25 8.05
C LEU A 62 -10.25 1.05 6.79
N LEU A 63 -9.29 1.98 6.86
CA LEU A 63 -8.80 2.67 5.67
C LEU A 63 -8.27 1.69 4.62
N VAL A 64 -7.51 0.70 5.06
CA VAL A 64 -6.96 -0.37 4.21
C VAL A 64 -8.10 -1.14 3.51
N ASN A 65 -9.18 -1.45 4.22
CA ASN A 65 -10.33 -2.20 3.70
C ASN A 65 -11.27 -1.38 2.79
N GLU A 66 -11.45 -0.08 3.05
CA GLU A 66 -12.36 0.78 2.25
C GLU A 66 -11.70 1.48 1.07
N SER A 67 -10.38 1.62 1.08
CA SER A 67 -9.65 2.36 0.03
C SER A 67 -8.58 1.52 -0.69
N GLY A 68 -8.65 0.20 -0.58
CA GLY A 68 -7.88 -0.72 -1.41
C GLY A 68 -6.37 -0.73 -1.14
N TYR A 69 -5.94 -0.39 0.07
CA TYR A 69 -4.53 -0.49 0.45
C TYR A 69 -4.30 -1.75 1.26
N SER A 70 -4.43 -2.93 0.64
CA SER A 70 -3.88 -4.10 1.29
C SER A 70 -2.35 -4.00 1.29
N GLU A 71 -1.78 -3.45 2.35
CA GLU A 71 -0.43 -3.80 2.77
C GLU A 71 -0.43 -5.33 2.97
N ARG A 72 0.16 -6.06 2.02
CA ARG A 72 0.45 -7.51 2.05
C ARG A 72 -0.67 -8.49 1.63
N SER A 73 -1.49 -8.17 0.64
CA SER A 73 -2.19 -9.25 -0.07
C SER A 73 -1.31 -9.76 -1.20
N HIS A 74 -0.99 -11.05 -1.17
CA HIS A 74 -0.58 -11.78 -2.36
C HIS A 74 -1.49 -11.35 -3.52
N CYS A 75 -0.91 -10.92 -4.62
CA CYS A 75 -1.64 -10.73 -5.88
C CYS A 75 -1.22 -11.89 -6.79
N PRO A 76 -1.96 -13.02 -6.78
CA PRO A 76 -1.59 -14.21 -7.55
C PRO A 76 -1.54 -13.91 -9.04
N HIS A 77 -2.36 -12.96 -9.49
CA HIS A 77 -2.36 -12.48 -10.86
C HIS A 77 -1.02 -11.83 -11.25
N ILE A 78 -0.50 -10.88 -10.47
CA ILE A 78 0.83 -10.29 -10.71
C ILE A 78 1.94 -11.34 -10.62
N THR A 79 1.84 -12.27 -9.67
CA THR A 79 2.81 -13.38 -9.57
C THR A 79 2.81 -14.21 -10.85
N SER A 80 1.62 -14.60 -11.33
CA SER A 80 1.46 -15.40 -12.55
C SER A 80 1.96 -14.66 -13.79
N LEU A 81 1.65 -13.36 -13.92
CA LEU A 81 2.15 -12.53 -15.03
C LEU A 81 3.68 -12.47 -15.04
N VAL A 82 4.29 -12.18 -13.88
CA VAL A 82 5.75 -12.10 -13.77
C VAL A 82 6.42 -13.45 -14.00
N ASP A 83 5.76 -14.55 -13.64
CA ASP A 83 6.25 -15.92 -13.89
C ASP A 83 6.15 -16.31 -15.36
N ASN A 84 5.05 -15.95 -16.02
CA ASN A 84 4.84 -16.19 -17.45
C ASN A 84 5.80 -15.39 -18.33
N ILE A 85 6.05 -14.11 -17.98
CA ILE A 85 7.02 -13.26 -18.69
C ILE A 85 8.45 -13.72 -18.37
N GLY A 86 8.70 -14.04 -17.09
CA GLY A 86 10.04 -14.23 -16.54
C GLY A 86 10.71 -12.88 -16.26
N VAL A 87 11.20 -12.69 -15.03
CA VAL A 87 11.76 -11.39 -14.58
C VAL A 87 12.91 -10.88 -15.46
N ALA A 88 13.71 -11.77 -16.03
CA ALA A 88 14.79 -11.39 -16.92
C ALA A 88 14.32 -10.79 -18.27
N ASN A 89 13.07 -11.04 -18.65
CA ASN A 89 12.46 -10.56 -19.89
C ASN A 89 11.60 -9.30 -19.69
N ILE A 90 11.42 -8.86 -18.44
CA ILE A 90 10.74 -7.61 -18.15
C ILE A 90 11.69 -6.46 -18.55
N PRO A 91 11.23 -5.48 -19.35
CA PRO A 91 12.05 -4.33 -19.74
C PRO A 91 12.59 -3.58 -18.53
N GLU A 92 13.80 -3.04 -18.65
CA GLU A 92 14.41 -2.17 -17.64
C GLU A 92 13.55 -0.93 -17.34
N TYR A 93 12.79 -0.47 -18.35
CA TYR A 93 11.87 0.65 -18.27
C TYR A 93 10.47 0.20 -18.68
N LEU A 94 9.58 0.11 -17.71
CA LEU A 94 8.15 -0.09 -17.95
C LEU A 94 7.48 1.28 -18.01
N ILE A 95 6.91 1.65 -19.15
CA ILE A 95 6.18 2.92 -19.34
C ILE A 95 4.70 2.65 -19.63
N LYS A 96 3.82 3.62 -19.36
CA LYS A 96 2.38 3.47 -19.60
C LYS A 96 2.03 3.16 -21.06
N SER A 97 2.80 3.64 -22.03
CA SER A 97 2.60 3.28 -23.44
C SER A 97 3.00 1.83 -23.79
N SER A 98 3.59 1.07 -22.86
CA SER A 98 3.88 -0.37 -23.02
C SER A 98 2.61 -1.21 -23.06
N GLU A 99 1.45 -0.62 -22.78
CA GLU A 99 0.12 -1.21 -22.99
C GLU A 99 -0.09 -1.64 -24.46
N ASN A 100 0.66 -1.07 -25.41
CA ASN A 100 0.61 -1.44 -26.83
C ASN A 100 1.66 -2.49 -27.25
N SER A 101 2.32 -3.16 -26.31
CA SER A 101 3.29 -4.21 -26.65
C SER A 101 2.62 -5.41 -27.33
N SER A 102 3.32 -6.06 -28.26
CA SER A 102 2.85 -7.32 -28.90
C SER A 102 2.82 -8.50 -27.92
N ASP A 103 3.45 -8.37 -26.76
CA ASP A 103 3.37 -9.34 -25.67
C ASP A 103 2.17 -9.01 -24.78
N HIS A 104 1.15 -9.86 -24.87
CA HIS A 104 -0.10 -9.69 -24.13
C HIS A 104 0.12 -9.66 -22.61
N ASN A 105 1.04 -10.49 -22.08
CA ASN A 105 1.30 -10.53 -20.64
C ASN A 105 2.02 -9.26 -20.19
N LEU A 106 2.97 -8.75 -20.99
CA LEU A 106 3.69 -7.52 -20.66
C LEU A 106 2.77 -6.29 -20.70
N SER A 107 1.87 -6.23 -21.69
CA SER A 107 0.82 -5.22 -21.76
C SER A 107 -0.09 -5.27 -20.53
N GLU A 108 -0.60 -6.45 -20.19
CA GLU A 108 -1.48 -6.64 -19.03
C GLU A 108 -0.78 -6.28 -17.70
N LEU A 109 0.50 -6.64 -17.57
CA LEU A 109 1.33 -6.25 -16.43
C LEU A 109 1.45 -4.72 -16.35
N ALA A 110 1.74 -4.04 -17.46
CA ALA A 110 1.84 -2.58 -17.49
C ALA A 110 0.51 -1.92 -17.09
N VAL A 111 -0.61 -2.30 -17.72
CA VAL A 111 -1.95 -1.79 -17.39
C VAL A 111 -2.22 -1.93 -15.88
N THR A 112 -2.02 -3.13 -15.34
CA THR A 112 -2.35 -3.45 -13.95
C THR A 112 -1.51 -2.64 -12.97
N LEU A 113 -0.21 -2.48 -13.27
CA LEU A 113 0.70 -1.70 -12.42
C LEU A 113 0.34 -0.21 -12.43
N PHE A 114 0.11 0.38 -13.62
CA PHE A 114 -0.21 1.80 -13.71
C PHE A 114 -1.59 2.13 -13.16
N GLN A 115 -2.62 1.29 -13.39
CA GLN A 115 -3.92 1.45 -12.74
C GLN A 115 -3.80 1.37 -11.21
N SER A 116 -2.97 0.47 -10.68
CA SER A 116 -2.73 0.35 -9.25
C SER A 116 -2.06 1.59 -8.65
N ILE A 117 -1.15 2.22 -9.40
CA ILE A 117 -0.49 3.48 -9.02
C ILE A 117 -1.48 4.66 -9.09
N GLU A 118 -2.23 4.79 -10.19
CA GLU A 118 -3.13 5.92 -10.46
C GLU A 118 -4.36 5.94 -9.57
N SER A 119 -4.92 4.77 -9.28
CA SER A 119 -5.98 4.61 -8.27
C SER A 119 -5.49 4.91 -6.85
N GLY A 120 -4.17 4.98 -6.67
CA GLY A 120 -3.53 5.03 -5.38
C GLY A 120 -3.65 3.72 -4.62
N SER A 121 -4.23 2.62 -5.08
CA SER A 121 -4.30 1.38 -4.26
C SER A 121 -2.90 0.80 -3.94
N PHE A 122 -1.95 0.93 -4.88
CA PHE A 122 -0.60 0.36 -4.86
C PHE A 122 -0.50 -1.14 -4.58
N GLN A 123 -1.59 -1.90 -4.53
CA GLN A 123 -1.58 -3.33 -4.24
C GLN A 123 -0.75 -4.12 -5.26
N ALA A 124 -1.07 -4.00 -6.55
CA ALA A 124 -0.36 -4.70 -7.61
C ALA A 124 1.09 -4.23 -7.72
N TYR A 125 1.31 -2.91 -7.62
CA TYR A 125 2.65 -2.34 -7.63
C TYR A 125 3.51 -2.85 -6.47
N SER A 126 2.97 -2.90 -5.24
CA SER A 126 3.70 -3.38 -4.08
C SER A 126 4.06 -4.87 -4.18
N GLU A 127 3.15 -5.69 -4.70
CA GLU A 127 3.42 -7.11 -4.94
C GLU A 127 4.51 -7.29 -6.00
N PHE A 128 4.45 -6.51 -7.09
CA PHE A 128 5.47 -6.52 -8.13
C PHE A 128 6.86 -6.17 -7.58
N LYS A 129 6.96 -5.12 -6.75
CA LYS A 129 8.20 -4.77 -6.04
C LYS A 129 8.71 -5.92 -5.18
N ARG A 130 7.82 -6.63 -4.48
CA ARG A 130 8.17 -7.75 -3.62
C ARG A 130 8.76 -8.91 -4.44
N ILE A 131 8.08 -9.31 -5.52
CA ILE A 131 8.53 -10.40 -6.40
C ILE A 131 9.92 -10.10 -6.96
N LEU A 132 10.12 -8.89 -7.49
CA LEU A 132 11.40 -8.48 -8.05
C LEU A 132 12.51 -8.48 -7.00
N LYS A 133 12.23 -7.97 -5.79
CA LYS A 133 13.19 -8.02 -4.67
C LYS A 133 13.62 -9.45 -4.33
N VAL A 134 12.69 -10.39 -4.27
CA VAL A 134 13.00 -11.81 -3.99
C VAL A 134 13.90 -12.41 -5.08
N ARG A 135 13.76 -11.96 -6.33
CA ARG A 135 14.59 -12.41 -7.47
C ARG A 135 15.88 -11.62 -7.66
N GLY A 136 16.23 -10.74 -6.72
CA GLY A 136 17.47 -9.96 -6.78
C GLY A 136 17.39 -8.71 -7.65
N TYR A 137 16.19 -8.18 -7.90
CA TYR A 137 15.95 -6.95 -8.64
C TYR A 137 15.45 -5.83 -7.71
N LYS A 138 15.68 -4.59 -8.10
CA LYS A 138 15.12 -3.39 -7.48
C LYS A 138 14.22 -2.69 -8.49
N THR A 139 13.25 -1.96 -7.96
CA THR A 139 12.41 -1.08 -8.78
C THR A 139 12.10 0.24 -8.12
N HIS A 140 11.87 1.23 -8.97
CA HIS A 140 11.47 2.57 -8.58
C HIS A 140 10.55 3.18 -9.63
N GLN A 141 9.44 3.77 -9.21
CA GLN A 141 8.63 4.62 -10.07
C GLN A 141 9.22 6.03 -10.00
N ASP A 142 9.62 6.59 -11.14
CA ASP A 142 10.10 7.97 -11.20
C ASP A 142 8.96 8.98 -11.28
N GLY A 143 9.30 10.27 -11.10
CA GLY A 143 8.34 11.37 -11.27
C GLY A 143 7.88 11.58 -12.71
N GLY A 144 8.49 10.90 -13.69
CA GLY A 144 8.14 10.91 -15.10
C GLY A 144 7.07 9.89 -15.49
N GLY A 145 6.61 9.06 -14.54
CA GLY A 145 5.56 8.07 -14.78
C GLY A 145 6.08 6.76 -15.38
N SER A 146 7.36 6.43 -15.19
CA SER A 146 7.95 5.16 -15.59
C SER A 146 8.39 4.32 -14.38
N ILE A 147 8.35 2.99 -14.52
CA ILE A 147 8.87 2.05 -13.52
C ILE A 147 10.21 1.53 -14.02
N HIS A 148 11.26 1.90 -13.30
CA HIS A 148 12.64 1.47 -13.53
C HIS A 148 12.86 0.14 -12.81
N ILE A 149 13.53 -0.80 -13.45
CA ILE A 149 13.75 -2.17 -12.97
C ILE A 149 15.20 -2.55 -13.23
N TRP A 150 16.00 -2.81 -12.20
CA TRP A 150 17.41 -3.15 -12.36
C TRP A 150 17.84 -4.28 -11.45
N ARG A 151 18.86 -5.04 -11.86
CA ARG A 151 19.40 -6.13 -11.07
C ARG A 151 20.31 -5.58 -9.96
N CYS A 152 20.21 -6.15 -8.76
CA CYS A 152 21.18 -5.95 -7.70
C CYS A 152 22.36 -6.87 -7.99
N VAL A 153 23.47 -6.29 -8.44
CA VAL A 153 24.77 -6.94 -8.48
C VAL A 153 25.32 -7.05 -7.06
#